data_AF-A0A1G3D8B5-F1
#
_entry.id   AF-A0A1G3D8B5-F1
#
_cell.length_a   1.000
_cell.length_b   1.000
_cell.length_c   1.000
_cell.angle_alpha   90.00
_cell.angle_beta   90.00
_cell.angle_gamma   90.00
#
_symmetry.space_group_name_H-M   'P 1'
#
loop_
_entity.id
_entity.type
_entity.pdbx_description
1 polymer ?
#
loop_
_entity_poly.entity_id
_entity_poly.type
_entity_poly.pdbx_seq_one_letter_code
_entity_poly.pdbx_strand_id
1 'polypeptide(L)'
;MHKTREKFNSIFNAITDPIIVFDAEFKVIKINKAAKEFFTGCPIGKKCFFTKHKFALACKNCPTWQTLKTGVTTTSEILNPKTGTTLLLKTYPIYNRLKNIKGVVLVGRESDDVPMKWNR
;
A
#
# COMPACT_ATOMS: atom_id res chain seq x y z
N MET A 1 -12.00 20.87 13.19
CA MET A 1 -11.43 20.00 12.14
C MET A 1 -10.00 19.49 12.42
N HIS A 2 -9.13 20.21 13.15
CA HIS A 2 -7.75 19.75 13.42
C HIS A 2 -7.64 18.45 14.23
N LYS A 3 -8.48 18.25 15.26
CA LYS A 3 -8.40 17.10 16.18
C LYS A 3 -8.55 15.74 15.49
N THR A 4 -9.41 15.64 14.47
CA THR A 4 -9.65 14.40 13.72
C THR A 4 -8.45 14.04 12.83
N ARG A 5 -7.82 15.04 12.20
CA ARG A 5 -6.67 14.83 11.31
C ARG A 5 -5.42 14.44 12.10
N GLU A 6 -5.19 15.09 13.25
CA GLU A 6 -4.11 14.72 14.16
C GLU A 6 -4.29 13.30 14.69
N LYS A 7 -5.47 12.97 15.23
CA LYS A 7 -5.76 11.60 15.71
C LYS A 7 -5.57 10.54 14.62
N PHE A 8 -6.04 10.81 13.41
CA PHE A 8 -5.83 9.92 12.27
C PHE A 8 -4.35 9.76 11.94
N ASN A 9 -3.58 10.85 11.89
CA ASN A 9 -2.14 10.79 11.61
C ASN A 9 -1.37 10.01 12.69
N SER A 10 -1.73 10.18 13.97
CA SER A 10 -1.12 9.45 15.08
C SER A 10 -1.35 7.94 14.93
N ILE A 11 -2.60 7.52 14.70
CA ILE A 11 -2.94 6.09 14.51
C ILE A 11 -2.23 5.55 13.25
N PHE A 12 -2.34 6.27 12.14
CA PHE A 12 -1.77 5.86 10.86
C PHE A 12 -0.24 5.68 10.93
N ASN A 13 0.46 6.55 11.65
CA ASN A 13 1.91 6.47 11.84
C ASN A 13 2.35 5.53 12.96
N ALA A 14 1.45 5.14 13.87
CA ALA A 14 1.73 4.15 14.90
C ALA A 14 1.76 2.71 14.34
N ILE A 15 1.11 2.47 13.20
CA ILE A 15 1.13 1.16 12.53
C ILE A 15 2.53 0.92 11.94
N THR A 16 3.11 -0.22 12.30
CA THR A 16 4.45 -0.67 11.88
C THR A 16 4.47 -1.33 10.52
N ASP A 17 3.33 -1.88 10.07
CA ASP A 17 3.17 -2.35 8.69
C ASP A 17 3.24 -1.14 7.72
N PRO A 18 3.98 -1.21 6.60
CA PRO A 18 3.99 -0.16 5.60
C PRO A 18 2.59 -0.01 4.96
N ILE A 19 2.03 1.21 5.04
CA ILE A 19 0.75 1.57 4.42
C ILE A 19 0.94 2.71 3.42
N ILE A 20 0.43 2.51 2.22
CA ILE A 20 0.47 3.47 1.11
C ILE A 20 -0.95 3.67 0.59
N VAL A 21 -1.35 4.92 0.39
CA VAL A 21 -2.64 5.29 -0.17
C VAL A 21 -2.43 5.91 -1.54
N PHE A 22 -3.10 5.36 -2.54
CA PHE A 22 -3.14 5.86 -3.91
C PHE A 22 -4.53 6.40 -4.24
N ASP A 23 -4.62 7.39 -5.12
CA ASP A 23 -5.88 7.71 -5.80
C ASP A 23 -6.10 6.80 -7.02
N ALA A 24 -7.24 6.99 -7.70
CA ALA A 24 -7.60 6.24 -8.90
C ALA A 24 -6.65 6.47 -10.10
N GLU A 25 -5.81 7.51 -10.06
CA GLU A 25 -4.82 7.84 -11.08
C GLU A 25 -3.40 7.42 -10.68
N PHE A 26 -3.27 6.55 -9.68
CA PHE A 26 -2.01 6.05 -9.13
C PHE A 26 -1.13 7.12 -8.46
N LYS A 27 -1.67 8.30 -8.13
CA LYS A 27 -0.94 9.30 -7.35
C LYS A 27 -0.82 8.84 -5.91
N VAL A 28 0.37 8.93 -5.34
CA VAL A 28 0.59 8.65 -3.91
C VAL A 28 -0.02 9.80 -3.11
N ILE A 29 -1.11 9.51 -2.40
CA ILE A 29 -1.83 10.49 -1.58
C ILE A 29 -1.25 10.56 -0.17
N LYS A 30 -0.86 9.41 0.39
CA LYS A 30 -0.32 9.33 1.74
C LYS A 30 0.53 8.08 1.93
N ILE A 31 1.54 8.17 2.79
CA ILE A 31 2.33 7.05 3.30
C ILE A 31 2.47 7.18 4.81
N ASN A 32 2.45 6.06 5.54
CA ASN A 32 2.75 6.09 6.97
C ASN A 32 4.27 6.12 7.22
N LYS A 33 4.68 6.23 8.49
CA LYS A 33 6.10 6.24 8.88
C LYS A 33 6.84 4.99 8.39
N ALA A 34 6.24 3.81 8.50
CA ALA A 34 6.84 2.55 8.07
C ALA A 34 7.09 2.50 6.55
N ALA A 35 6.13 2.95 5.74
CA ALA A 35 6.26 2.94 4.29
C ALA A 35 7.36 3.86 3.75
N LYS A 36 7.87 4.82 4.53
CA LYS A 36 8.93 5.76 4.08
C LYS A 36 10.20 5.04 3.63
N GLU A 37 10.56 3.92 4.23
CA GLU A 37 11.80 3.20 3.90
C GLU A 37 11.78 2.52 2.52
N PHE A 38 10.60 2.41 1.91
CA PHE A 38 10.39 1.81 0.59
C PHE A 38 10.45 2.82 -0.56
N PHE A 39 10.59 4.12 -0.26
CA PHE A 39 10.69 5.17 -1.25
C PHE A 39 12.02 5.90 -1.12
N THR A 40 12.59 6.31 -2.26
CA THR A 40 13.66 7.31 -2.27
C THR A 40 13.05 8.70 -2.48
N GLY A 41 13.29 9.60 -1.53
CA GLY A 41 12.74 10.97 -1.54
C GLY A 41 11.26 11.06 -1.13
N CYS A 42 10.59 12.13 -1.54
CA CYS A 42 9.17 12.37 -1.24
C CYS A 42 8.27 11.89 -2.40
N PRO A 43 7.47 10.82 -2.21
CA PRO A 43 6.57 10.30 -3.25
C PRO A 43 5.22 10.99 -3.29
N ILE A 44 4.84 11.72 -2.23
CA ILE A 44 3.51 12.33 -2.10
C ILE A 44 3.24 13.28 -3.27
N GLY A 45 2.07 13.15 -3.88
CA GLY A 45 1.64 13.95 -5.03
C GLY A 45 2.14 13.46 -6.39
N LYS A 46 3.07 12.50 -6.43
CA LYS A 46 3.61 11.92 -7.67
C LYS A 46 2.88 10.64 -8.04
N LYS A 47 2.80 10.34 -9.34
CA LYS A 47 2.30 9.05 -9.81
C LYS A 47 3.28 7.94 -9.43
N CYS A 48 2.76 6.82 -8.93
CA CYS A 48 3.52 5.70 -8.39
C CYS A 48 4.67 5.26 -9.32
N PHE A 49 4.38 5.12 -10.62
CA PHE A 49 5.36 4.70 -11.63
C PHE A 49 6.48 5.72 -11.90
N PHE A 50 6.33 6.98 -11.48
CA PHE A 50 7.42 7.98 -11.49
C PHE A 50 8.22 8.02 -10.18
N THR A 51 7.76 7.31 -9.15
CA THR A 51 8.48 7.22 -7.89
C THR A 51 9.46 6.06 -7.93
N LYS A 52 10.69 6.29 -7.46
CA LYS A 52 11.67 5.23 -7.27
C LYS A 52 11.35 4.52 -5.95
N HIS A 53 10.56 3.45 -6.04
CA HIS A 53 10.12 2.64 -4.91
C HIS A 53 10.61 1.20 -5.00
N LYS A 54 10.80 0.56 -3.84
CA LYS A 54 11.36 -0.80 -3.77
C LYS A 54 10.35 -1.90 -4.13
N PHE A 55 9.06 -1.58 -4.25
CA PHE A 55 8.04 -2.49 -4.80
C PHE A 55 8.07 -2.64 -6.33
N ALA A 56 9.11 -2.15 -7.02
CA ALA A 56 9.17 -2.15 -8.49
C ALA A 56 8.98 -3.55 -9.12
N LEU A 57 9.39 -4.61 -8.43
CA LEU A 57 9.17 -5.99 -8.87
C LEU A 57 7.68 -6.35 -8.97
N ALA A 58 6.86 -5.86 -8.04
CA ALA A 58 5.41 -6.05 -8.09
C ALA A 58 4.79 -5.36 -9.32
N CYS A 59 5.44 -4.36 -9.94
CA CYS A 59 4.84 -3.61 -11.05
C CYS A 59 4.55 -4.47 -12.29
N LYS A 60 5.23 -5.61 -12.48
CA LYS A 60 4.88 -6.58 -13.55
C LYS A 60 3.46 -7.14 -13.36
N ASN A 61 3.08 -7.43 -12.12
CA ASN A 61 1.77 -7.93 -11.72
C ASN A 61 1.20 -7.02 -10.60
N CYS A 62 1.03 -5.74 -10.92
CA CYS A 62 0.78 -4.71 -9.92
C CYS A 62 -0.54 -4.95 -9.17
N PRO A 63 -0.53 -5.26 -7.86
CA PRO A 63 -1.75 -5.51 -7.10
C PRO A 63 -2.62 -4.24 -7.01
N THR A 64 -2.00 -3.05 -6.97
CA THR A 64 -2.73 -1.76 -6.98
C THR A 64 -3.52 -1.58 -8.26
N TRP A 65 -2.93 -1.90 -9.42
CA TRP A 65 -3.62 -1.81 -10.71
C TRP A 65 -4.76 -2.83 -10.80
N GLN A 66 -4.51 -4.06 -10.36
CA GLN A 66 -5.53 -5.11 -10.33
C GLN A 66 -6.72 -4.69 -9.46
N THR A 67 -6.48 -4.19 -8.24
CA THR A 67 -7.55 -3.70 -7.36
C THR A 67 -8.28 -2.49 -7.92
N LEU A 68 -7.58 -1.53 -8.54
CA LEU A 68 -8.25 -0.39 -9.18
C LEU A 68 -9.15 -0.83 -10.35
N LYS A 69 -8.73 -1.84 -11.11
CA LYS A 69 -9.47 -2.34 -12.28
C LYS A 69 -10.66 -3.19 -11.89
N THR A 70 -10.51 -4.07 -10.89
CA THR A 70 -11.53 -5.07 -10.54
C THR A 70 -12.44 -4.61 -9.40
N GLY A 71 -11.98 -3.67 -8.57
CA GLY A 71 -12.63 -3.36 -7.30
C GLY A 71 -12.54 -4.50 -6.29
N VAL A 72 -11.65 -5.47 -6.49
CA VAL A 72 -11.47 -6.62 -5.60
C VAL A 72 -10.13 -6.49 -4.89
N THR A 73 -10.11 -6.89 -3.61
CA THR A 73 -8.87 -6.97 -2.84
C THR A 73 -7.90 -7.91 -3.53
N THR A 74 -6.65 -7.48 -3.70
CA THR A 74 -5.63 -8.29 -4.38
C THR A 74 -4.40 -8.45 -3.50
N THR A 75 -3.69 -9.55 -3.71
CA THR A 75 -2.52 -9.91 -2.93
C THR A 75 -1.36 -10.22 -3.87
N SER A 76 -0.15 -9.86 -3.48
CA SER A 76 1.09 -10.17 -4.20
C SER A 76 2.23 -10.35 -3.20
N GLU A 77 3.15 -11.26 -3.48
CA GLU A 77 4.35 -11.46 -2.66
C GLU A 77 5.55 -10.84 -3.35
N ILE A 78 6.40 -10.17 -2.57
CA ILE A 78 7.71 -9.70 -3.01
C ILE A 78 8.77 -10.06 -1.98
N LEU A 79 10.04 -10.00 -2.37
CA LEU A 79 11.13 -10.00 -1.40
C LEU A 79 11.26 -8.63 -0.76
N ASN A 80 11.30 -8.60 0.57
CA ASN A 80 11.64 -7.42 1.32
C ASN A 80 13.09 -7.05 0.98
N PRO A 81 13.34 -5.87 0.38
CA PRO A 81 14.67 -5.46 -0.08
C PRO A 81 15.67 -5.23 1.06
N LYS A 82 15.21 -5.14 2.31
CA LYS A 82 16.05 -4.89 3.49
C LYS A 82 16.46 -6.17 4.20
N THR A 83 15.51 -7.08 4.38
CA THR A 83 15.67 -8.32 5.17
C THR A 83 15.84 -9.55 4.29
N GLY A 84 15.46 -9.49 3.02
CA GLY A 84 15.40 -10.64 2.12
C GLY A 84 14.22 -11.59 2.38
N THR A 85 13.37 -11.31 3.38
CA THR A 85 12.21 -12.14 3.73
C THR A 85 11.03 -11.86 2.79
N THR A 86 10.07 -12.78 2.72
CA THR A 86 8.85 -12.57 1.93
C THR A 86 7.96 -11.51 2.58
N LEU A 87 7.61 -10.49 1.80
CA LEU A 87 6.65 -9.45 2.15
C LEU A 87 5.37 -9.64 1.34
N LEU A 88 4.27 -9.85 2.05
CA LEU A 88 2.92 -9.94 1.50
C LEU A 88 2.34 -8.53 1.32
N LEU A 89 2.11 -8.14 0.08
CA LEU A 89 1.41 -6.91 -0.28
C LEU A 89 -0.07 -7.21 -0.46
N LYS A 90 -0.93 -6.50 0.25
CA LYS A 90 -2.39 -6.60 0.09
C LYS A 90 -2.99 -5.23 -0.22
N THR A 91 -3.79 -5.17 -1.26
CA THR A 91 -4.39 -3.94 -1.77
C THR A 91 -5.91 -3.96 -1.62
N TYR A 92 -6.47 -2.88 -1.08
CA TYR A 92 -7.89 -2.75 -0.78
C TYR A 92 -8.47 -1.52 -1.50
N PRO A 93 -9.62 -1.67 -2.19
CA PRO A 93 -10.26 -0.55 -2.87
C PRO A 93 -10.87 0.43 -1.87
N ILE A 94 -10.75 1.73 -2.17
CA ILE A 94 -11.41 2.81 -1.46
C ILE A 94 -12.55 3.30 -2.32
N TYR A 95 -13.78 3.24 -1.81
CA TYR A 95 -14.95 3.72 -2.54
C TYR A 95 -15.35 5.13 -2.11
N ASN A 96 -15.90 5.90 -3.05
CA ASN A 96 -16.62 7.13 -2.73
C ASN A 96 -18.09 6.81 -2.35
N ARG A 97 -18.88 7.86 -2.06
CA ARG A 97 -20.30 7.72 -1.69
C ARG A 97 -21.17 7.11 -2.79
N LEU A 98 -20.75 7.19 -4.05
CA LEU A 98 -21.43 6.64 -5.21
C LEU A 98 -21.01 5.20 -5.53
N LYS A 99 -20.24 4.53 -4.64
CA LYS A 99 -19.66 3.20 -4.85
C LYS A 99 -18.66 3.10 -6.01
N ASN A 100 -18.16 4.24 -6.51
CA ASN A 100 -17.06 4.24 -7.46
C ASN A 100 -15.72 4.16 -6.73
N ILE A 101 -14.77 3.43 -7.31
CA ILE A 101 -13.41 3.33 -6.78
C ILE A 101 -12.74 4.71 -6.90
N LYS A 102 -12.32 5.26 -5.76
CA LYS A 102 -11.62 6.55 -5.65
C LYS A 102 -10.11 6.37 -5.45
N GLY A 103 -9.68 5.18 -5.03
CA GLY A 103 -8.29 4.91 -4.73
C GLY A 103 -8.08 3.51 -4.17
N VAL A 104 -6.86 3.26 -3.70
CA VAL A 104 -6.44 1.97 -3.12
C VAL A 104 -5.56 2.20 -1.92
N VAL A 105 -5.73 1.38 -0.88
CA VAL A 105 -4.77 1.23 0.21
C VAL A 105 -3.94 -0.01 -0.05
N LEU A 106 -2.62 0.12 -0.07
CA LEU A 106 -1.68 -1.00 -0.05
C LEU A 106 -1.12 -1.13 1.37
N VAL A 107 -1.15 -2.36 1.89
CA VAL A 107 -0.54 -2.75 3.16
C VAL A 107 0.50 -3.83 2.88
N GLY A 108 1.74 -3.63 3.31
CA GLY A 108 2.74 -4.69 3.30
C GLY A 108 2.84 -5.33 4.68
N ARG A 109 2.95 -6.65 4.74
CA ARG A 109 3.14 -7.42 5.98
C ARG A 109 4.20 -8.49 5.76
N GLU A 110 5.06 -8.71 6.75
CA GLU A 110 6.01 -9.83 6.68
C GLU A 110 5.28 -11.16 6.71
N SER A 111 5.68 -12.11 5.86
CA SER A 111 4.95 -13.37 5.70
C SER A 111 5.05 -14.26 6.93
N ASP A 112 6.09 -14.11 7.76
CA ASP A 112 6.26 -14.90 8.98
C ASP A 112 5.20 -14.55 10.05
N ASP A 113 4.63 -13.34 10.00
CA ASP A 113 3.51 -12.90 10.84
C ASP A 113 2.14 -13.36 10.32
N VAL A 114 2.10 -14.00 9.13
CA VAL A 114 0.90 -14.63 8.59
C VAL A 114 1.08 -16.13 8.80
N PRO A 115 0.43 -16.76 9.81
CA PRO A 115 0.48 -18.21 9.92
C PRO A 115 0.03 -18.80 8.59
N MET A 116 0.92 -19.56 7.95
CA MET A 116 0.62 -20.33 6.73
C MET A 116 -0.50 -21.31 7.05
N LYS A 117 -1.75 -20.84 6.93
CA LYS A 117 -2.95 -21.67 6.89
C LYS A 117 -3.73 -21.30 5.63
N TRP A 118 -3.19 -21.73 4.51
CA TRP A 118 -3.98 -22.08 3.34
C TRP A 118 -3.67 -23.54 3.05
N ASN A 119 -4.40 -24.44 3.71
CA ASN A 119 -4.43 -25.83 3.30
C ASN A 119 -5.25 -25.91 2.00
N ARG A 120 -4.59 -26.48 0.99
CA ARG A 120 -5.08 -27.19 -0.20
C ARG A 120 -6.59 -27.25 -0.42
#